data_AF-A0A392R8B9-F1
#
_entry.id   AF-A0A392R8B9-F1
#
_cell.length_a   1.000
_cell.length_b   1.000
_cell.length_c   1.000
_cell.angle_alpha   90.00
_cell.angle_beta   90.00
_cell.angle_gamma   90.00
#
_symmetry.space_group_name_H-M   'P 1'
#
loop_
_entity.id
_entity.type
_entity.pdbx_description
1 polymer ?
#
loop_
_entity_poly.entity_id
_entity_poly.type
_entity_poly.pdbx_seq_one_letter_code
_entity_poly.pdbx_strand_id
1 'polypeptide(L)'
;MERPGVDNLQFQRLSPLKSGSLTKPFSIAEVKAAVWDCDSFKSPGPDEINFGFIKDFWPELQEDVMRFISEFHRNGKLTRGLNSTFIALIPKVDSPQ
;
A
#
# COMPACT_ATOMS: atom_id res chain seq x y z
N MET A 1 24.86 -18.84 25.77
CA MET A 1 24.05 -17.75 26.39
C MET A 1 22.68 -17.83 25.77
N GLU A 2 21.65 -18.21 26.53
CA GLU A 2 20.27 -18.25 26.01
C GLU A 2 19.75 -16.82 25.82
N ARG A 3 19.04 -16.60 24.71
CA ARG A 3 18.37 -15.33 24.44
C ARG A 3 17.24 -15.17 25.48
N PRO A 4 17.20 -14.07 26.26
CA PRO A 4 16.12 -13.85 27.22
C PRO A 4 14.76 -13.90 26.53
N GLY A 5 13.88 -14.79 26.99
CA GLY A 5 12.50 -14.90 26.52
C GLY A 5 11.63 -13.75 27.06
N VAL A 6 10.54 -13.46 26.35
CA VAL A 6 9.55 -12.43 26.72
C VAL A 6 8.30 -13.02 27.37
N ASP A 7 8.36 -14.27 27.79
CA ASP A 7 7.19 -15.06 28.20
C ASP A 7 6.46 -14.51 29.43
N ASN A 8 7.15 -13.66 30.22
CA ASN A 8 6.61 -13.01 31.41
C ASN A 8 6.12 -11.56 31.16
N LEU A 9 6.15 -11.07 29.92
CA LEU A 9 5.68 -9.72 29.58
C LEU A 9 4.18 -9.75 29.23
N GLN A 10 3.36 -9.06 30.02
CA GLN A 10 1.98 -8.78 29.65
C GLN A 10 1.92 -7.56 28.74
N PHE A 11 1.76 -7.81 27.44
CA PHE A 11 1.52 -6.76 26.47
C PHE A 11 0.05 -6.32 26.52
N GLN A 12 -0.19 -5.02 26.32
CA GLN A 12 -1.55 -4.54 26.06
C GLN A 12 -2.08 -5.20 24.79
N ARG A 13 -3.24 -5.84 24.89
CA ARG A 13 -3.89 -6.52 23.77
C ARG A 13 -5.09 -5.72 23.31
N LEU A 14 -5.33 -5.73 22.01
CA LEU A 14 -6.59 -5.22 21.46
C LEU A 14 -7.74 -6.11 21.92
N SER A 15 -8.91 -5.48 22.13
CA SER A 15 -10.14 -6.25 22.32
C SER A 15 -10.44 -7.06 21.05
N PRO A 16 -11.14 -8.20 21.15
CA PRO A 16 -11.50 -9.00 19.98
C PRO A 16 -12.21 -8.19 18.89
N LEU A 17 -13.05 -7.24 19.27
CA LEU A 17 -13.74 -6.33 18.35
C LEU A 17 -12.77 -5.41 17.60
N LYS A 18 -11.81 -4.80 18.31
CA LYS A 18 -10.79 -3.95 17.69
C LYS A 18 -9.89 -4.78 16.76
N SER A 19 -9.48 -5.96 17.19
CA SER A 19 -8.70 -6.88 16.37
C SER A 19 -9.43 -7.24 15.08
N GLY A 20 -10.70 -7.63 15.18
CA GLY A 20 -11.51 -7.97 14.00
C GLY A 20 -11.75 -6.79 13.07
N SER A 21 -11.80 -5.55 13.59
CA SER A 21 -11.92 -4.37 12.72
C SER A 21 -10.70 -4.10 11.84
N LEU A 22 -9.50 -4.51 12.28
CA LEU A 22 -8.26 -4.27 11.53
C LEU A 22 -8.10 -5.21 10.32
N THR A 23 -8.86 -6.29 10.27
CA THR A 23 -8.76 -7.32 9.22
C THR A 23 -10.00 -7.36 8.32
N LYS A 24 -10.86 -6.33 8.39
CA LYS A 24 -12.04 -6.24 7.52
C LYS A 24 -11.61 -6.13 6.05
N PRO A 25 -12.45 -6.60 5.10
CA PRO A 25 -12.25 -6.33 3.69
C PRO A 25 -12.18 -4.82 3.42
N PHE A 26 -11.36 -4.43 2.44
CA PHE A 26 -11.23 -3.05 2.02
C PHE A 26 -12.52 -2.56 1.36
N SER A 27 -12.93 -1.33 1.68
CA SER A 27 -14.01 -0.64 0.98
C SER A 27 -13.49 0.23 -0.17
N ILE A 28 -14.35 0.50 -1.15
CA ILE A 28 -14.04 1.43 -2.25
C ILE A 28 -13.62 2.79 -1.71
N ALA A 29 -14.31 3.27 -0.65
CA ALA A 29 -14.02 4.56 -0.05
C ALA A 29 -12.61 4.61 0.59
N GLU A 30 -12.21 3.56 1.31
CA GLU A 30 -10.87 3.46 1.91
C GLU A 30 -9.78 3.41 0.84
N VAL A 31 -9.96 2.59 -0.20
CA VAL A 31 -8.99 2.49 -1.29
C VAL A 31 -8.89 3.81 -2.06
N LYS A 32 -10.03 4.43 -2.37
CA LYS A 32 -10.06 5.74 -3.05
C LYS A 32 -9.39 6.82 -2.20
N ALA A 33 -9.64 6.86 -0.90
CA ALA A 33 -8.99 7.80 0.01
C ALA A 33 -7.47 7.63 -0.02
N ALA A 34 -6.97 6.39 0.03
CA ALA A 34 -5.54 6.11 -0.07
C ALA A 34 -4.93 6.55 -1.42
N VAL A 35 -5.65 6.36 -2.53
CA VAL A 35 -5.23 6.85 -3.85
C VAL A 35 -5.19 8.39 -3.90
N TRP A 36 -6.14 9.07 -3.26
CA TRP A 36 -6.20 10.54 -3.22
C TRP A 36 -5.15 11.18 -2.31
N ASP A 37 -4.74 10.48 -1.24
CA ASP A 37 -3.66 10.90 -0.35
C ASP A 37 -2.29 10.91 -1.04
N CYS A 38 -2.13 10.14 -2.13
CA CYS A 38 -0.91 10.14 -2.92
C CYS A 38 -0.81 11.37 -3.84
N ASP A 39 0.38 11.96 -3.98
CA ASP A 39 0.61 13.06 -4.92
C ASP A 39 0.48 12.59 -6.37
N SER A 40 -0.27 13.33 -7.19
CA SER A 40 -0.53 12.99 -8.59
C SER A 40 0.73 12.96 -9.45
N PHE A 41 1.74 13.78 -9.12
CA PHE A 41 2.96 13.96 -9.92
C PHE A 41 4.17 13.23 -9.35
N LYS A 42 3.95 12.17 -8.55
CA LYS A 42 5.05 11.27 -8.16
C LYS A 42 5.71 10.67 -9.41
N SER A 43 7.00 10.35 -9.27
CA SER A 43 7.76 9.65 -10.30
C SER A 43 7.00 8.41 -10.77
N PRO A 44 6.81 8.24 -12.08
CA PRO A 44 6.08 7.09 -12.60
C PRO A 44 6.87 5.80 -12.43
N GLY A 45 6.17 4.67 -12.51
CA GLY A 45 6.81 3.36 -12.62
C GLY A 45 7.48 3.15 -13.99
N PRO A 46 8.04 1.96 -14.25
CA PRO A 46 8.54 1.57 -15.57
C PRO A 46 7.47 1.56 -16.67
N ASP A 47 6.20 1.62 -16.29
CA ASP A 47 5.01 1.70 -17.14
C ASP A 47 4.63 3.15 -17.50
N GLU A 48 5.37 4.14 -17.01
CA GLU A 48 5.11 5.57 -17.20
C GLU A 48 3.80 6.06 -16.54
N ILE A 49 3.19 5.25 -15.67
CA ILE A 49 1.93 5.59 -14.98
C ILE A 49 2.23 6.21 -13.61
N ASN A 50 1.51 7.29 -13.30
CA ASN A 50 1.53 7.93 -11.98
C ASN A 50 0.13 7.93 -11.34
N PHE A 51 0.03 8.45 -10.11
CA PHE A 51 -1.26 8.55 -9.40
C PHE A 51 -2.25 9.51 -10.06
N GLY A 52 -1.78 10.50 -10.83
CA GLY A 52 -2.64 11.38 -11.63
C GLY A 52 -3.50 10.58 -12.60
N PHE A 53 -2.88 9.69 -13.38
CA PHE A 53 -3.60 8.79 -14.29
C PHE A 53 -4.65 7.95 -13.56
N ILE A 54 -4.31 7.34 -12.42
CA ILE A 54 -5.25 6.51 -11.65
C ILE A 54 -6.45 7.35 -11.15
N LYS A 55 -6.21 8.60 -10.76
CA LYS A 55 -7.28 9.51 -10.31
C LYS A 55 -8.17 9.94 -11.47
N ASP A 56 -7.59 10.27 -12.60
CA ASP A 56 -8.31 10.73 -13.80
C ASP A 56 -9.20 9.63 -14.38
N PHE A 57 -8.71 8.39 -14.38
CA PHE A 57 -9.42 7.20 -14.88
C PHE A 57 -10.02 6.33 -13.77
N TRP A 58 -10.25 6.89 -12.57
CA TRP A 58 -10.83 6.15 -11.46
C TRP A 58 -12.19 5.50 -11.80
N PRO A 59 -13.14 6.16 -12.49
CA PRO A 59 -14.42 5.55 -12.85
C PRO A 59 -14.26 4.24 -13.62
N GLU A 60 -13.27 4.16 -14.50
CA GLU A 60 -12.95 3.00 -15.34
C GLU A 60 -12.12 1.94 -14.59
N LEU A 61 -11.18 2.37 -13.75
CA LEU A 61 -10.21 1.48 -13.11
C LEU A 61 -10.66 0.91 -11.75
N GLN A 62 -11.60 1.55 -11.08
CA GLN A 62 -11.95 1.21 -9.69
C GLN A 62 -12.35 -0.26 -9.50
N GLU A 63 -13.06 -0.86 -10.46
CA GLU A 63 -13.50 -2.26 -10.35
C GLU A 63 -12.30 -3.22 -10.41
N ASP A 64 -11.36 -2.96 -11.33
CA ASP A 64 -10.15 -3.75 -11.48
C ASP A 64 -9.22 -3.61 -10.27
N VAL A 65 -9.06 -2.39 -9.75
CA VAL A 65 -8.29 -2.09 -8.53
C VAL A 65 -8.89 -2.82 -7.34
N MET A 66 -10.21 -2.76 -7.16
CA MET A 66 -10.90 -3.43 -6.06
C MET A 66 -10.80 -4.96 -6.17
N ARG A 67 -10.94 -5.51 -7.38
CA ARG A 67 -10.75 -6.94 -7.63
C ARG A 67 -9.34 -7.38 -7.23
N PHE A 68 -8.33 -6.61 -7.65
CA PHE A 68 -6.94 -6.87 -7.33
C PHE A 68 -6.67 -6.86 -5.81
N ILE A 69 -7.10 -5.81 -5.10
CA ILE A 69 -6.87 -5.67 -3.66
C ILE A 69 -7.67 -6.71 -2.86
N SER A 70 -8.86 -7.10 -3.32
CA SER A 70 -9.67 -8.15 -2.68
C SER A 70 -9.03 -9.53 -2.81
N GLU A 71 -8.44 -9.84 -3.98
CA GLU A 71 -7.69 -11.08 -4.16
C GLU A 71 -6.43 -11.12 -3.28
N PHE A 72 -5.73 -9.99 -3.13
CA PHE A 72 -4.63 -9.88 -2.18
C PHE A 72 -5.08 -10.13 -0.74
N HIS A 73 -6.17 -9.48 -0.29
CA HIS A 73 -6.71 -9.64 1.06
C HIS A 73 -7.05 -11.10 1.37
N ARG A 74 -7.69 -11.81 0.42
CA ARG A 74 -8.11 -13.20 0.58
C ARG A 74 -6.94 -14.18 0.61
N ASN A 75 -5.94 -13.98 -0.25
CA ASN A 75 -4.91 -14.99 -0.50
C ASN A 75 -3.56 -14.66 0.15
N GLY A 76 -3.37 -13.42 0.63
CA GLY A 76 -2.08 -12.92 1.14
C GLY A 76 -0.96 -12.88 0.09
N LYS A 77 -1.33 -12.84 -1.20
CA LYS A 77 -0.38 -12.94 -2.33
C LYS A 77 -0.56 -11.76 -3.27
N LEU A 78 0.57 -11.16 -3.63
CA LEU A 78 0.67 -10.16 -4.68
C LEU A 78 1.19 -10.81 -5.97
N THR A 79 0.75 -10.31 -7.12
CA THR A 79 1.28 -10.72 -8.43
C THR A 79 2.79 -10.52 -8.48
N ARG A 80 3.50 -11.51 -9.04
CA ARG A 80 4.96 -11.44 -9.21
C ARG A 80 5.32 -10.22 -10.06
N GLY A 81 6.30 -9.44 -9.63
CA GLY A 81 6.78 -8.26 -10.35
C GLY A 81 6.13 -6.93 -9.92
N LEU A 82 5.10 -6.94 -9.07
CA LEU A 82 4.49 -5.70 -8.58
C LEU A 82 5.46 -4.80 -7.79
N ASN A 83 6.41 -5.40 -7.09
CA ASN A 83 7.43 -4.66 -6.34
C ASN A 83 8.67 -4.34 -7.20
N SER A 84 8.60 -4.49 -8.52
CA SER A 84 9.68 -4.09 -9.42
C SER A 84 9.75 -2.58 -9.45
N THR A 85 10.87 -2.02 -8.98
CA THR A 85 11.10 -0.58 -8.93
C THR A 85 12.39 -0.22 -9.66
N PHE A 86 12.39 0.92 -10.34
CA PHE A 86 13.59 1.47 -10.95
C PHE A 86 14.23 2.48 -9.98
N ILE A 87 15.52 2.30 -9.71
CA ILE A 87 16.26 3.19 -8.82
C ILE A 87 16.94 4.26 -9.67
N ALA A 88 16.41 5.48 -9.62
CA ALA A 88 17.08 6.67 -10.15
C ALA A 88 17.85 7.37 -9.03
N LEU A 89 19.17 7.47 -9.17
CA LEU A 89 20.02 8.22 -8.23
C LEU A 89 20.03 9.70 -8.65
N ILE A 90 19.39 10.55 -7.84
CA ILE A 90 19.42 12.00 -8.03
C ILE A 90 20.56 12.58 -7.19
N PRO A 91 21.53 13.30 -7.79
CA PRO A 91 22.59 13.96 -7.04
C PRO A 91 22.01 14.97 -6.04
N LYS A 92 22.46 14.90 -4.78
CA LYS A 92 22.19 15.96 -3.81
C LYS A 92 23.09 17.14 -4.10
N VAL A 93 22.57 18.15 -4.79
CA VAL A 93 23.25 19.43 -5.07
C VAL A 93 22.45 20.57 -4.46
N ASP A 94 23.13 21.66 -4.10
CA ASP A 94 22.51 22.82 -3.44
C ASP A 94 21.42 23.49 -4.29
N SER A 95 21.43 23.29 -5.61
CA SER A 95 20.43 23.81 -6.53
C SER A 95 20.17 22.79 -7.64
N PRO A 96 19.17 21.90 -7.45
CA PRO A 96 18.71 20.99 -8.50
C PRO A 96 18.20 21.78 -9.72
N GLN A 97 18.58 21.36 -10.93
CA GLN A 97 17.94 21.81 -12.17
C GLN A 97 16.76 20.91 -12.52
#